data_AF-A0A7K2MCW1-F1
#
_entry.id   AF-A0A7K2MCW1-F1
#
_cell.length_a   1.000
_cell.length_b   1.000
_cell.length_c   1.000
_cell.angle_alpha   90.00
_cell.angle_beta   90.00
_cell.angle_gamma   90.00
#
_symmetry.space_group_name_H-M   'P 1'
#
loop_
_entity.id
_entity.type
_entity.pdbx_description
1 polymer ?
#
loop_
_entity_poly.entity_id
_entity_poly.type
_entity_poly.pdbx_seq_one_letter_code
_entity_poly.pdbx_strand_id
1 'polypeptide(L)'
;VAAGLVAGRAARRFSVRAVVSGGLAAVGVALAALTTLSASTGYPLLGTALLVVGVGAGFSFTVTADVILAGVPKEQAGAASAVSETAYELGAALGIALLGSIVTAAYRGFTGPAGTPPQAHESLGGAVQAAQGLPPRTAETMLTAAQDAFVHGLHLASGAGAAVLLAASAAAWVLLKGQRL
;
A
#
# COMPACT_ATOMS: atom_id res chain seq x y z
N VAL A 1 4.09 1.76 -15.99
CA VAL A 1 4.66 1.53 -17.35
C VAL A 1 6.10 2.04 -17.48
N ALA A 2 6.36 3.36 -17.34
CA ALA A 2 7.72 3.91 -17.49
C ALA A 2 8.76 3.32 -16.50
N ALA A 3 8.41 3.19 -15.22
CA ALA A 3 9.28 2.58 -14.21
C ALA A 3 9.66 1.12 -14.55
N GLY A 4 8.71 0.30 -15.02
CA GLY A 4 8.97 -1.08 -15.45
C GLY A 4 9.91 -1.18 -16.66
N LEU A 5 9.79 -0.25 -17.63
CA LEU A 5 10.70 -0.18 -18.78
C LEU A 5 12.15 0.17 -18.37
N VAL A 6 12.31 1.01 -17.35
CA VAL A 6 13.62 1.34 -16.76
C VAL A 6 14.13 0.19 -15.88
N ALA A 7 13.23 -0.52 -15.18
CA ALA A 7 13.56 -1.66 -14.34
C ALA A 7 14.27 -2.79 -15.09
N GLY A 8 13.75 -3.21 -16.24
CA GLY A 8 14.41 -4.23 -17.06
C GLY A 8 15.80 -3.81 -17.57
N ARG A 9 16.08 -2.50 -17.71
CA ARG A 9 17.43 -2.00 -18.02
C ARG A 9 18.34 -1.93 -16.80
N ALA A 10 17.80 -1.55 -15.64
CA ALA A 10 18.56 -1.47 -14.40
C ALA A 10 18.93 -2.85 -13.85
N ALA A 11 18.04 -3.85 -13.97
CA ALA A 11 18.29 -5.22 -13.53
C ALA A 11 19.44 -5.90 -14.30
N ARG A 12 19.75 -5.44 -15.51
CA ARG A 12 20.95 -5.86 -16.25
C ARG A 12 22.25 -5.24 -15.75
N ARG A 13 22.19 -4.16 -14.96
CA ARG A 13 23.37 -3.47 -14.39
C ARG A 13 23.53 -3.69 -12.88
N PHE A 14 22.45 -3.98 -12.16
CA PHE A 14 22.42 -4.19 -10.71
C PHE A 14 21.96 -5.61 -10.39
N SER A 15 22.45 -6.19 -9.29
CA SER A 15 22.01 -7.53 -8.88
C SER A 15 20.51 -7.56 -8.59
N VAL A 16 19.81 -8.61 -9.04
CA VAL A 16 18.38 -8.90 -8.75
C VAL A 16 18.03 -8.60 -7.30
N ARG A 17 18.84 -9.13 -6.38
CA ARG A 17 18.68 -8.94 -4.94
C ARG A 17 18.55 -7.47 -4.56
N ALA A 18 19.45 -6.63 -5.04
CA ALA A 18 19.48 -5.20 -4.71
C ALA A 18 18.27 -4.45 -5.28
N VAL A 19 17.83 -4.80 -6.50
CA VAL A 19 16.69 -4.12 -7.14
C VAL A 19 15.38 -4.47 -6.43
N VAL A 20 15.14 -5.76 -6.15
CA VAL A 20 13.90 -6.21 -5.51
C VAL A 20 13.81 -5.71 -4.07
N SER A 21 14.85 -5.94 -3.26
CA SER A 21 14.88 -5.48 -1.86
C SER A 21 14.88 -3.95 -1.75
N GLY A 22 15.61 -3.25 -2.62
CA GLY A 22 15.64 -1.79 -2.67
C GLY A 22 14.28 -1.20 -3.04
N GLY A 23 13.60 -1.79 -4.03
CA GLY A 23 12.24 -1.41 -4.40
C GLY A 23 11.26 -1.61 -3.25
N LEU A 24 11.26 -2.79 -2.61
CA LEU A 24 10.39 -3.08 -1.46
C LEU A 24 10.69 -2.16 -0.26
N ALA A 25 11.97 -1.88 0.01
CA ALA A 25 12.38 -0.96 1.07
C ALA A 25 11.92 0.46 0.76
N ALA A 26 12.06 0.93 -0.48
CA ALA A 26 11.61 2.25 -0.88
C ALA A 26 10.10 2.42 -0.69
N VAL A 27 9.30 1.42 -1.08
CA VAL A 27 7.85 1.44 -0.83
C VAL A 27 7.54 1.41 0.67
N GLY A 28 8.21 0.55 1.43
CA GLY A 28 8.02 0.45 2.88
C GLY A 28 8.35 1.75 3.62
N VAL A 29 9.47 2.40 3.27
CA VAL A 29 9.86 3.71 3.82
C VAL A 29 8.88 4.81 3.40
N ALA A 30 8.40 4.80 2.15
CA ALA A 30 7.41 5.76 1.69
C ALA A 30 6.10 5.61 2.49
N LEU A 31 5.61 4.39 2.69
CA LEU A 31 4.42 4.14 3.53
C LEU A 31 4.66 4.54 4.99
N ALA A 32 5.85 4.31 5.54
CA ALA A 32 6.20 4.77 6.88
C ALA A 32 6.16 6.31 6.95
N ALA A 33 6.66 7.02 5.93
CA ALA A 33 6.60 8.47 5.87
C ALA A 33 5.15 8.98 5.82
N LEU A 34 4.24 8.26 5.14
CA LEU A 34 2.81 8.62 5.11
C LEU A 34 2.16 8.64 6.50
N THR A 35 2.68 7.88 7.47
CA THR A 35 2.16 7.88 8.86
C THR A 35 2.41 9.20 9.61
N THR A 36 3.33 10.03 9.11
CA THR A 36 3.69 11.32 9.70
C THR A 36 2.96 12.49 9.06
N LEU A 37 2.16 12.23 8.02
CA LEU A 37 1.39 13.27 7.35
C LEU A 37 0.27 13.78 8.24
N SER A 38 -0.06 15.04 8.09
CA SER A 38 -1.20 15.68 8.75
C SER A 38 -1.98 16.48 7.72
N ALA A 39 -3.18 16.95 8.09
CA ALA A 39 -4.03 17.77 7.23
C ALA A 39 -3.35 19.08 6.76
N SER A 40 -2.33 19.54 7.49
CA SER A 40 -1.51 20.71 7.12
C SER A 40 -0.37 20.40 6.15
N THR A 41 -0.12 19.12 5.83
CA THR A 41 1.01 18.73 5.00
C THR A 41 0.74 19.01 3.52
N GLY A 42 1.64 19.77 2.89
CA GLY A 42 1.52 20.13 1.49
C GLY A 42 1.62 18.93 0.54
N TYR A 43 0.92 19.04 -0.60
CA TYR A 43 0.89 18.04 -1.66
C TYR A 43 2.27 17.52 -2.15
N PRO A 44 3.35 18.33 -2.23
CA PRO A 44 4.64 17.84 -2.74
C PRO A 44 5.19 16.62 -1.99
N LEU A 45 4.99 16.53 -0.68
CA LEU A 45 5.47 15.39 0.10
C LEU A 45 4.64 14.13 -0.20
N LEU A 46 3.31 14.27 -0.24
CA LEU A 46 2.40 13.19 -0.61
C LEU A 46 2.67 12.69 -2.04
N GLY A 47 2.78 13.62 -3.01
CA GLY A 47 3.07 13.31 -4.41
C GLY A 47 4.41 12.60 -4.56
N THR A 48 5.44 13.02 -3.82
CA THR A 48 6.76 12.36 -3.82
C THR A 48 6.67 10.95 -3.23
N ALA A 49 5.98 10.76 -2.11
CA ALA A 49 5.79 9.45 -1.50
C ALA A 49 5.05 8.49 -2.45
N LEU A 50 3.96 8.94 -3.08
CA LEU A 50 3.21 8.15 -4.06
C LEU A 50 4.05 7.82 -5.31
N LEU A 51 4.90 8.74 -5.76
CA LEU A 51 5.83 8.49 -6.84
C LEU A 51 6.85 7.41 -6.46
N VAL A 52 7.43 7.48 -5.25
CA VAL A 52 8.35 6.45 -4.74
C VAL A 52 7.66 5.09 -4.63
N VAL A 53 6.41 5.04 -4.15
CA VAL A 53 5.60 3.82 -4.11
C VAL A 53 5.46 3.22 -5.52
N GLY A 54 5.03 4.02 -6.50
CA GLY A 54 4.81 3.55 -7.87
C GLY A 54 6.10 3.08 -8.55
N VAL A 55 7.20 3.80 -8.34
CA VAL A 55 8.51 3.44 -8.88
C VAL A 55 9.01 2.15 -8.23
N GLY A 56 9.09 2.09 -6.90
CA GLY A 56 9.57 0.93 -6.15
C GLY A 56 8.78 -0.34 -6.45
N ALA A 57 7.44 -0.26 -6.47
CA ALA A 57 6.58 -1.37 -6.83
C ALA A 57 6.83 -1.84 -8.28
N GLY A 58 6.98 -0.91 -9.22
CA GLY A 58 7.27 -1.23 -10.62
C GLY A 58 8.60 -1.98 -10.79
N PHE A 59 9.66 -1.54 -10.10
CA PHE A 59 10.95 -2.24 -10.12
C PHE A 59 10.85 -3.64 -9.52
N SER A 60 10.26 -3.77 -8.34
CA SER A 60 10.13 -5.07 -7.65
C SER A 60 9.28 -6.05 -8.46
N PHE A 61 8.15 -5.61 -9.02
CA PHE A 61 7.26 -6.48 -9.79
C PHE A 61 7.92 -6.98 -11.07
N THR A 62 8.50 -6.08 -11.88
CA THR A 62 9.15 -6.45 -13.14
C THR A 62 10.31 -7.42 -12.94
N VAL A 63 11.22 -7.12 -12.00
CA VAL A 63 12.40 -7.99 -11.79
C VAL A 63 12.01 -9.34 -11.20
N THR A 64 11.01 -9.39 -10.31
CA THR A 64 10.56 -10.66 -9.72
C THR A 64 9.95 -11.57 -10.78
N ALA A 65 9.15 -11.03 -11.70
CA ALA A 65 8.58 -11.80 -12.81
C ALA A 65 9.67 -12.40 -13.71
N ASP A 66 10.67 -11.59 -14.10
CA ASP A 66 11.79 -12.05 -14.93
C ASP A 66 12.57 -13.19 -14.25
N VAL A 67 12.82 -13.07 -12.94
CA VAL A 67 13.58 -14.06 -12.15
C VAL A 67 12.84 -15.38 -12.02
N ILE A 68 11.52 -15.33 -11.78
CA ILE A 68 10.69 -16.54 -11.67
C ILE A 68 10.74 -17.33 -12.99
N LEU A 69 10.59 -16.63 -14.12
CA LEU A 69 10.57 -17.27 -15.43
C LEU A 69 11.97 -17.74 -15.88
N ALA A 70 13.03 -17.02 -15.53
CA ALA A 70 14.40 -17.40 -15.86
C ALA A 70 14.91 -18.60 -15.03
N GLY A 71 14.35 -18.81 -13.83
CA GLY A 71 14.77 -19.86 -12.90
C GLY A 71 14.21 -21.27 -13.20
N VAL A 72 13.36 -21.43 -14.22
CA VAL A 72 12.68 -22.71 -14.51
C VAL A 72 12.94 -23.20 -15.94
N PRO A 73 12.94 -24.53 -16.19
CA PRO A 73 12.97 -25.08 -17.55
C PRO A 73 11.80 -24.55 -18.39
N LYS A 74 12.02 -24.41 -19.71
CA LYS A 74 11.02 -23.81 -20.62
C LYS A 74 9.70 -24.58 -20.62
N GLU A 75 9.77 -25.89 -20.44
CA GLU A 75 8.62 -26.80 -20.39
C GLU A 75 7.76 -26.56 -19.14
N GLN A 76 8.33 -25.97 -18.08
CA GLN A 76 7.67 -25.67 -16.82
C GLN A 76 7.33 -24.17 -16.65
N ALA A 77 7.71 -23.31 -17.60
CA ALA A 77 7.49 -21.87 -17.51
C ALA A 77 6.00 -21.51 -17.34
N GLY A 78 5.10 -22.23 -18.01
CA GLY A 78 3.65 -22.05 -17.86
C GLY A 78 3.16 -22.33 -16.42
N ALA A 79 3.66 -23.40 -15.80
CA ALA A 79 3.32 -23.74 -14.42
C ALA A 79 3.89 -22.72 -13.42
N ALA A 80 5.13 -22.27 -13.62
CA ALA A 80 5.73 -21.24 -12.79
C ALA A 80 4.98 -19.90 -12.87
N SER A 81 4.56 -19.50 -14.08
CA SER A 81 3.75 -18.31 -14.29
C SER A 81 2.38 -18.42 -13.60
N ALA A 82 1.73 -19.58 -13.70
CA ALA A 82 0.43 -19.81 -13.06
C ALA A 82 0.53 -19.72 -11.52
N VAL A 83 1.58 -20.29 -10.93
CA VAL A 83 1.83 -20.18 -9.48
C VAL A 83 2.11 -18.74 -9.07
N SER A 84 2.91 -18.01 -9.85
CA SER A 84 3.22 -16.59 -9.59
C SER A 84 1.97 -15.72 -9.66
N GLU A 85 1.12 -15.92 -10.66
CA GLU A 85 -0.12 -15.17 -10.82
C GLU A 85 -1.09 -15.46 -9.67
N THR A 86 -1.23 -16.73 -9.29
CA THR A 86 -2.06 -17.14 -8.14
C THR A 86 -1.55 -16.50 -6.84
N ALA A 87 -0.23 -16.47 -6.64
CA ALA A 87 0.36 -15.84 -5.47
C ALA A 87 0.14 -14.32 -5.46
N TYR A 88 0.20 -13.67 -6.63
CA TYR A 88 -0.09 -12.24 -6.78
C TYR A 88 -1.54 -11.93 -6.44
N GLU A 89 -2.50 -12.62 -7.06
CA GLU A 89 -3.93 -12.43 -6.81
C GLU A 89 -4.30 -12.70 -5.35
N LEU A 90 -3.76 -13.77 -4.77
CA LEU A 90 -3.94 -14.07 -3.35
C LEU A 90 -3.37 -12.95 -2.46
N GLY A 91 -2.16 -12.50 -2.75
CA GLY A 91 -1.51 -11.41 -2.01
C GLY A 91 -2.27 -10.09 -2.12
N ALA A 92 -2.77 -9.75 -3.32
CA ALA A 92 -3.59 -8.57 -3.56
C ALA A 92 -4.90 -8.63 -2.78
N ALA A 93 -5.62 -9.75 -2.83
CA ALA A 93 -6.86 -9.94 -2.09
C ALA A 93 -6.64 -9.85 -0.57
N LEU A 94 -5.61 -10.52 -0.05
CA LEU A 94 -5.26 -10.46 1.38
C LEU A 94 -4.84 -9.05 1.80
N GLY A 95 -4.06 -8.35 0.97
CA GLY A 95 -3.63 -6.97 1.24
C GLY A 95 -4.82 -6.01 1.31
N ILE A 96 -5.73 -6.08 0.34
CA ILE A 96 -6.96 -5.28 0.32
C ILE A 96 -7.82 -5.58 1.55
N ALA A 97 -8.04 -6.87 1.85
CA ALA A 97 -8.86 -7.29 2.98
C ALA A 97 -8.26 -6.84 4.32
N LEU A 98 -6.96 -7.06 4.54
CA LEU A 98 -6.28 -6.71 5.79
C LEU A 98 -6.22 -5.20 6.01
N LEU A 99 -5.68 -4.46 5.03
CA LEU A 99 -5.51 -3.00 5.17
C LEU A 99 -6.87 -2.30 5.21
N GLY A 100 -7.82 -2.72 4.37
CA GLY A 100 -9.19 -2.21 4.40
C GLY A 100 -9.90 -2.48 5.73
N SER A 101 -9.68 -3.65 6.34
CA SER A 101 -10.22 -3.98 7.67
C SER A 101 -9.62 -3.09 8.75
N ILE A 102 -8.31 -2.79 8.70
CA ILE A 102 -7.66 -1.87 9.64
C ILE A 102 -8.29 -0.48 9.55
N VAL A 103 -8.42 0.08 8.34
CA VAL A 103 -9.05 1.39 8.13
C VAL A 103 -10.48 1.38 8.64
N THR A 104 -11.26 0.35 8.29
CA THR A 104 -12.67 0.22 8.67
C THR A 104 -12.85 0.10 10.18
N ALA A 105 -12.03 -0.71 10.84
CA ALA A 105 -12.08 -0.91 12.29
C ALA A 105 -11.74 0.38 13.04
N ALA A 106 -10.70 1.09 12.62
CA ALA A 106 -10.32 2.37 13.19
C ALA A 106 -11.39 3.44 12.95
N TYR A 107 -11.96 3.48 11.74
CA TYR A 107 -12.98 4.45 11.36
C TYR A 107 -14.25 4.31 12.20
N ARG A 108 -14.79 3.09 12.34
CA ARG A 108 -16.07 2.85 13.05
C ARG A 108 -16.08 3.32 14.50
N GLY A 109 -14.92 3.43 15.14
CA GLY A 109 -14.77 3.76 16.56
C GLY A 109 -14.84 5.25 16.91
N PHE A 110 -15.05 6.16 15.95
CA PHE A 110 -15.11 7.59 16.26
C PHE A 110 -16.32 7.94 17.15
N THR A 111 -16.16 8.95 18.01
CA THR A 111 -17.26 9.46 18.83
C THR A 111 -17.76 10.78 18.25
N GLY A 112 -18.98 10.76 17.72
CA GLY A 112 -19.64 11.95 17.17
C GLY A 112 -20.49 12.69 18.20
N PRO A 113 -20.99 13.90 17.87
CA PRO A 113 -21.94 14.61 18.72
C PRO A 113 -23.25 13.84 18.88
N ALA A 114 -24.05 14.21 19.90
CA ALA A 114 -25.38 13.65 20.10
C ALA A 114 -26.23 13.83 18.82
N GLY A 115 -26.90 12.74 18.41
CA GLY A 115 -27.66 12.70 17.15
C GLY A 115 -26.86 12.28 15.92
N THR A 116 -25.61 11.80 16.08
CA THR A 116 -24.85 11.17 14.98
C THR A 116 -25.60 9.95 14.44
N PRO A 117 -25.99 9.95 13.14
CA PRO A 117 -26.69 8.82 12.54
C PRO A 117 -25.78 7.58 12.43
N PRO A 118 -26.32 6.36 12.56
CA PRO A 118 -25.54 5.12 12.43
C PRO A 118 -24.75 5.02 11.11
N GLN A 119 -25.32 5.53 10.01
CA GLN A 119 -24.71 5.52 8.68
C GLN A 119 -23.39 6.32 8.62
N ALA A 120 -23.21 7.30 9.51
CA ALA A 120 -21.97 8.06 9.59
C ALA A 120 -20.78 7.17 10.01
N HIS A 121 -21.01 6.11 10.77
CA HIS A 121 -19.98 5.15 11.19
C HIS A 121 -19.63 4.12 10.12
N GLU A 122 -20.42 3.99 9.05
CA GLU A 122 -20.19 2.97 8.02
C GLU A 122 -19.05 3.36 7.06
N SER A 123 -18.97 4.63 6.67
CA SER A 123 -17.91 5.16 5.82
C SER A 123 -17.86 6.69 5.87
N LEU A 124 -16.72 7.28 5.48
CA LEU A 124 -16.59 8.74 5.38
C LEU A 124 -17.58 9.33 4.37
N GLY A 125 -17.85 8.63 3.26
CA GLY A 125 -18.88 9.04 2.30
C GLY A 125 -20.29 9.03 2.92
N GLY A 126 -20.60 8.02 3.74
CA GLY A 126 -21.82 7.95 4.53
C GLY A 126 -21.96 9.09 5.54
N ALA A 127 -20.86 9.47 6.21
CA ALA A 127 -20.84 10.64 7.09
C ALA A 127 -21.09 11.96 6.34
N VAL A 128 -20.47 12.13 5.17
CA VAL A 128 -20.72 13.30 4.29
C VAL A 128 -22.17 13.37 3.85
N GLN A 129 -22.78 12.24 3.51
CA GLN A 129 -24.20 12.18 3.16
C GLN A 129 -25.10 12.49 4.36
N ALA A 130 -24.84 11.89 5.51
CA ALA A 130 -25.61 12.09 6.75
C ALA A 130 -25.55 13.55 7.23
N ALA A 131 -24.42 14.22 7.05
CA ALA A 131 -24.22 15.62 7.43
C ALA A 131 -25.21 16.59 6.74
N GLN A 132 -25.73 16.23 5.55
CA GLN A 132 -26.67 17.07 4.81
C GLN A 132 -28.02 17.26 5.53
N GLY A 133 -28.40 16.32 6.41
CA GLY A 133 -29.65 16.37 7.18
C GLY A 133 -29.50 16.96 8.59
N LEU A 134 -28.30 17.38 8.99
CA LEU A 134 -28.00 17.83 10.35
C LEU A 134 -27.89 19.36 10.45
N PRO A 135 -28.12 19.93 11.65
CA PRO A 135 -27.80 21.34 11.91
C PRO A 135 -26.31 21.64 11.61
N PRO A 136 -25.96 22.82 11.07
CA PRO A 136 -24.61 23.11 10.57
C PRO A 136 -23.47 22.82 11.57
N ARG A 137 -23.63 23.20 12.84
CA ARG A 137 -22.61 22.96 13.88
C ARG A 137 -22.43 21.47 14.19
N THR A 138 -23.53 20.71 14.21
CA THR A 138 -23.50 19.26 14.46
C THR A 138 -22.88 18.53 13.28
N ALA A 139 -23.22 18.94 12.06
CA ALA A 139 -22.64 18.42 10.83
C ALA A 139 -21.12 18.64 10.80
N GLU A 140 -20.65 19.86 11.06
CA GLU A 140 -19.22 20.19 11.10
C GLU A 140 -18.47 19.34 12.15
N THR A 141 -18.97 19.30 13.38
CA THR A 141 -18.36 18.54 14.48
C THR A 141 -18.27 17.04 14.16
N MET A 142 -19.35 16.46 13.59
CA MET A 142 -19.39 15.06 13.18
C MET A 142 -18.41 14.78 12.04
N LEU A 143 -18.35 15.65 11.03
CA LEU A 143 -17.46 15.47 9.87
C LEU A 143 -15.99 15.57 10.27
N THR A 144 -15.61 16.50 11.15
CA THR A 144 -14.24 16.57 11.67
C THR A 144 -13.87 15.26 12.38
N ALA A 145 -14.72 14.75 13.27
CA ALA A 145 -14.48 13.49 13.97
C ALA A 145 -14.35 12.30 13.00
N ALA A 146 -15.19 12.23 11.97
CA ALA A 146 -15.13 11.19 10.95
C ALA A 146 -13.86 11.29 10.09
N GLN A 147 -13.46 12.50 9.69
CA GLN A 147 -12.23 12.74 8.92
C GLN A 147 -10.99 12.36 9.72
N ASP A 148 -10.91 12.76 11.00
CA ASP A 148 -9.80 12.42 11.89
C ASP A 148 -9.69 10.90 12.07
N ALA A 149 -10.80 10.21 12.27
CA ALA A 149 -10.82 8.75 12.39
C ALA A 149 -10.42 8.04 11.09
N PHE A 150 -10.82 8.58 9.93
CA PHE A 150 -10.42 8.05 8.63
C PHE A 150 -8.90 8.20 8.42
N VAL A 151 -8.35 9.39 8.69
CA VAL A 151 -6.91 9.65 8.60
C VAL A 151 -6.13 8.77 9.58
N HIS A 152 -6.63 8.61 10.81
CA HIS A 152 -6.04 7.70 11.79
C HIS A 152 -6.01 6.25 11.27
N GLY A 153 -7.11 5.77 10.71
CA GLY A 153 -7.15 4.45 10.05
C GLY A 153 -6.15 4.32 8.91
N LEU A 154 -5.98 5.37 8.09
CA LEU A 154 -5.00 5.39 7.01
C LEU A 154 -3.56 5.36 7.52
N HIS A 155 -3.26 6.02 8.64
CA HIS A 155 -1.94 5.94 9.29
C HIS A 155 -1.65 4.53 9.80
N LEU A 156 -2.62 3.89 10.45
CA LEU A 156 -2.47 2.50 10.93
C LEU A 156 -2.25 1.53 9.77
N ALA A 157 -3.04 1.64 8.69
CA ALA A 157 -2.90 0.80 7.52
C ALA A 157 -1.55 1.03 6.80
N SER A 158 -1.12 2.29 6.67
CA SER A 158 0.18 2.64 6.09
C SER A 158 1.33 2.10 6.93
N GLY A 159 1.25 2.19 8.25
CA GLY A 159 2.24 1.62 9.17
C GLY A 159 2.31 0.10 9.10
N ALA A 160 1.16 -0.58 9.04
CA ALA A 160 1.10 -2.04 8.85
C ALA A 160 1.70 -2.46 7.49
N GLY A 161 1.33 -1.76 6.41
CA GLY A 161 1.90 -1.99 5.08
C GLY A 161 3.41 -1.75 5.03
N ALA A 162 3.89 -0.70 5.71
CA ALA A 162 5.32 -0.41 5.84
C ALA A 162 6.06 -1.56 6.54
N ALA A 163 5.54 -2.05 7.67
CA ALA A 163 6.14 -3.17 8.39
C ALA A 163 6.23 -4.44 7.53
N VAL A 164 5.14 -4.78 6.82
CA VAL A 164 5.09 -5.93 5.91
C VAL A 164 6.12 -5.80 4.79
N LEU A 165 6.19 -4.64 4.12
CA LEU A 165 7.10 -4.43 3.00
C LEU A 165 8.58 -4.36 3.42
N LEU A 166 8.87 -3.80 4.60
CA LEU A 166 10.23 -3.80 5.16
C LEU A 166 10.66 -5.21 5.56
N ALA A 167 9.76 -6.01 6.14
CA ALA A 167 10.02 -7.41 6.41
C ALA A 167 10.23 -8.21 5.12
N ALA A 168 9.40 -7.98 4.09
CA ALA A 168 9.57 -8.59 2.78
C ALA A 168 10.89 -8.18 2.10
N SER A 169 11.32 -6.93 2.26
CA SER A 169 12.62 -6.43 1.77
C SER A 169 13.78 -7.17 2.44
N ALA A 170 13.74 -7.34 3.76
CA ALA A 170 14.74 -8.09 4.51
C ALA A 170 14.76 -9.58 4.09
N ALA A 171 13.60 -10.20 3.93
CA ALA A 171 13.48 -11.57 3.45
C ALA A 171 14.04 -11.73 2.03
N ALA A 172 13.68 -10.83 1.10
CA ALA A 172 14.20 -10.81 -0.26
C ALA A 172 15.73 -10.65 -0.29
N TRP A 173 16.29 -9.80 0.58
CA TRP A 173 17.73 -9.64 0.70
C TRP A 173 18.46 -10.93 1.12
N VAL A 174 17.86 -11.69 2.04
CA VAL A 174 18.44 -12.97 2.52
C VAL A 174 18.25 -14.08 1.49
N LEU A 175 17.04 -14.22 0.92
CA LEU A 175 16.66 -15.33 0.06
C LEU A 175 17.20 -15.24 -1.37
N LEU A 176 17.34 -14.04 -1.93
CA LEU A 176 17.85 -13.84 -3.30
C LEU A 176 19.38 -13.83 -3.38
N LYS A 177 20.08 -14.30 -2.34
CA LYS A 177 21.54 -14.35 -2.32
C LYS A 177 22.04 -15.32 -3.40
N GLY A 178 22.81 -14.79 -4.35
CA GLY A 178 23.46 -15.57 -5.41
C GLY A 178 22.67 -15.71 -6.70
N GLN A 179 21.44 -15.18 -6.79
CA GLN A 179 20.69 -15.18 -8.04
C GLN A 179 21.23 -14.12 -9.02
N ARG A 180 21.54 -14.57 -10.23
CA ARG A 180 21.91 -13.74 -11.37
C ARG A 180 20.84 -13.92 -12.46
N LEU A 181 20.51 -12.84 -13.15
CA LEU A 181 19.75 -12.87 -14.42
C LEU A 181 20.66 -13.38 -15.53
#